data_AF-A0A8J8DM57-F1
#
_entry.id   AF-A0A8J8DM57-F1
#
_cell.length_a   1.000
_cell.length_b   1.000
_cell.length_c   1.000
_cell.angle_alpha   90.00
_cell.angle_beta   90.00
_cell.angle_gamma   90.00
#
_symmetry.space_group_name_H-M   'P 1'
#
loop_
_entity.id
_entity.type
_entity.pdbx_description
1 polymer ?
#
loop_
_entity_poly.entity_id
_entity_poly.type
_entity_poly.pdbx_seq_one_letter_code
_entity_poly.pdbx_strand_id
1 'polypeptide(L)'
;MREEIKKFKVARGNEKIKTAWRIIRNTAKYSNREPFWEFLQEQFGIRDREIKEIMLFLEETNELKIKRSQDGKRLYVSTLKDIKENPVKLDQWLK
;
A
#
# COMPACT_ATOMS: atom_id res chain seq x y z
N MET A 1 11.42 5.84 1.24
CA MET A 1 10.27 5.04 1.74
C MET A 1 10.15 4.99 3.26
N ARG A 2 11.22 4.76 4.03
CA ARG A 2 11.16 4.78 5.50
C ARG A 2 10.68 6.11 6.07
N GLU A 3 11.14 7.22 5.52
CA GLU A 3 10.70 8.56 5.91
C GLU A 3 9.23 8.81 5.59
N GLU A 4 8.72 8.31 4.46
CA GLU A 4 7.29 8.39 4.15
C GLU A 4 6.44 7.61 5.16
N ILE A 5 6.89 6.44 5.62
CA ILE A 5 6.20 5.69 6.68
C ILE A 5 6.17 6.48 7.99
N LYS A 6 7.27 7.15 8.37
CA LYS A 6 7.27 8.03 9.55
C LYS A 6 6.27 9.18 9.37
N LYS A 7 6.25 9.82 8.20
CA LYS A 7 5.28 10.87 7.86
C LYS A 7 3.85 10.37 7.95
N PHE A 8 3.56 9.16 7.45
CA PHE A 8 2.22 8.56 7.55
C PHE A 8 1.75 8.42 9.00
N LYS A 9 2.63 8.03 9.93
CA LYS A 9 2.28 7.84 11.34
C LYS A 9 1.87 9.15 12.04
N VAL A 10 2.41 10.29 11.60
CA VAL A 10 2.13 11.61 12.22
C VAL A 10 1.13 12.45 11.44
N ALA A 11 0.91 12.16 10.16
CA ALA A 11 -0.03 12.88 9.31
C ALA A 11 -1.48 12.71 9.77
N ARG A 12 -2.34 13.68 9.41
CA ARG A 12 -3.78 13.70 9.73
C ARG A 12 -4.60 14.11 8.52
N GLY A 13 -5.88 13.74 8.52
CA GLY A 13 -6.83 14.07 7.45
C GLY A 13 -6.36 13.63 6.07
N ASN A 14 -6.65 14.45 5.06
CA ASN A 14 -6.33 14.14 3.66
C ASN A 14 -4.83 13.98 3.38
N GLU A 15 -3.96 14.64 4.15
CA GLU A 15 -2.51 14.48 3.99
C GLU A 15 -2.04 13.06 4.34
N LYS A 16 -2.73 12.42 5.29
CA LYS A 16 -2.47 11.02 5.66
C LYS A 16 -2.83 10.08 4.50
N ILE A 17 -3.96 10.31 3.84
CA ILE A 17 -4.41 9.56 2.65
C ILE A 17 -3.42 9.73 1.50
N LYS A 18 -3.00 10.95 1.18
CA LYS A 18 -1.98 11.24 0.16
C LYS A 18 -0.66 10.53 0.46
N THR A 19 -0.21 10.59 1.71
CA THR A 19 1.03 9.93 2.13
C THR A 19 0.93 8.42 2.05
N ALA A 20 -0.21 7.83 2.46
CA ALA A 20 -0.49 6.42 2.34
C ALA A 20 -0.42 5.96 0.87
N TRP A 21 -1.13 6.65 -0.03
CA TRP A 21 -1.10 6.35 -1.46
C TRP A 21 0.30 6.43 -2.06
N ARG A 22 1.10 7.43 -1.67
CA ARG A 22 2.49 7.54 -2.13
C ARG A 22 3.31 6.32 -1.73
N ILE A 23 3.17 5.84 -0.50
CA ILE A 23 3.86 4.63 -0.03
C ILE A 23 3.40 3.43 -0.84
N ILE A 24 2.09 3.20 -0.94
CA ILE A 24 1.51 2.04 -1.64
C ILE A 24 1.91 2.01 -3.12
N ARG A 25 1.88 3.15 -3.83
CA ARG A 25 2.31 3.23 -5.23
C ARG A 25 3.79 2.87 -5.38
N ASN A 26 4.65 3.36 -4.49
CA ASN A 26 6.07 3.02 -4.52
C ASN A 26 6.32 1.55 -4.21
N THR A 27 5.61 1.00 -3.22
CA THR A 27 5.67 -0.43 -2.88
C THR A 27 5.15 -1.31 -4.01
N ALA A 28 4.06 -0.93 -4.67
CA ALA A 28 3.44 -1.66 -5.76
C ALA A 28 4.37 -1.84 -6.98
N LYS A 29 5.30 -0.91 -7.25
CA LYS A 29 6.28 -1.05 -8.35
C LYS A 29 7.08 -2.36 -8.27
N TYR A 30 7.31 -2.84 -7.04
CA TYR A 30 8.11 -4.03 -6.74
C TYR A 30 7.26 -5.28 -6.52
N SER A 31 5.94 -5.25 -6.74
CA SER A 31 5.01 -6.35 -6.43
C SER A 31 5.30 -7.68 -7.14
N ASN A 32 6.12 -7.67 -8.21
CA ASN A 32 6.56 -8.86 -8.93
C ASN A 32 7.91 -9.41 -8.45
N ARG A 33 8.56 -8.77 -7.48
CA ARG A 33 9.77 -9.30 -6.84
C ARG A 33 9.35 -10.31 -5.80
N GLU A 34 9.89 -11.51 -5.87
CA GLU A 34 9.62 -12.61 -4.95
C GLU A 34 10.95 -13.08 -4.35
N PRO A 35 11.03 -13.30 -3.02
CA PRO A 35 9.99 -13.10 -2.01
C PRO A 35 9.72 -11.60 -1.70
N PHE A 36 8.46 -11.18 -1.80
CA PHE A 36 8.10 -9.75 -1.83
C PHE A 36 8.38 -9.02 -0.52
N TRP A 37 8.04 -9.63 0.62
CA TRP A 37 8.16 -8.98 1.92
C TRP A 37 9.61 -8.87 2.35
N GLU A 38 10.38 -9.94 2.11
CA GLU A 38 11.82 -10.02 2.32
C GLU A 38 12.54 -8.97 1.48
N PHE A 39 12.18 -8.84 0.20
CA PHE A 39 12.72 -7.79 -0.66
C PHE A 39 12.48 -6.38 -0.10
N LEU A 40 11.28 -6.08 0.40
CA LEU A 40 11.00 -4.77 1.00
C LEU A 40 11.79 -4.51 2.28
N GLN A 41 11.99 -5.56 3.08
CA GLN A 41 12.76 -5.50 4.30
C GLN A 41 14.25 -5.27 4.01
N GLU A 42 14.83 -5.99 3.06
CA GLU A 42 16.25 -5.87 2.73
C GLU A 42 16.59 -4.55 2.05
N GLN A 43 15.78 -4.14 1.07
CA GLN A 43 16.11 -2.97 0.23
C GLN A 43 15.73 -1.64 0.88
N PHE A 44 14.68 -1.64 1.70
CA PHE A 44 14.11 -0.41 2.25
C PHE A 44 13.98 -0.43 3.77
N GLY A 45 14.31 -1.55 4.40
CA GLY A 45 14.14 -1.73 5.83
C GLY A 45 12.67 -1.82 6.24
N ILE A 46 11.71 -2.06 5.35
CA ILE A 46 10.27 -1.94 5.66
C ILE A 46 9.68 -3.30 6.03
N ARG A 47 8.96 -3.37 7.14
CA ARG A 47 8.28 -4.61 7.55
C ARG A 47 6.93 -4.76 6.84
N ASP A 48 6.54 -6.01 6.63
CA ASP A 48 5.24 -6.39 6.06
C ASP A 48 4.06 -5.72 6.79
N ARG A 49 4.09 -5.69 8.13
CA ARG A 49 3.06 -5.09 8.98
C ARG A 49 2.86 -3.61 8.69
N GLU A 50 3.92 -2.88 8.36
CA GLU A 50 3.83 -1.43 8.10
C GLU A 50 3.06 -1.16 6.80
N ILE A 51 3.31 -1.95 5.75
CA ILE A 51 2.56 -1.84 4.49
C ILE A 51 1.12 -2.33 4.67
N LYS A 52 0.92 -3.44 5.36
CA LYS A 52 -0.42 -3.97 5.66
C LYS A 52 -1.26 -2.96 6.43
N GLU A 53 -0.70 -2.30 7.44
CA GLU A 53 -1.35 -1.24 8.21
C GLU A 53 -1.78 -0.06 7.32
N ILE A 54 -0.92 0.38 6.41
CA ILE A 54 -1.25 1.46 5.47
C ILE A 54 -2.36 1.04 4.50
N MET A 55 -2.31 -0.18 3.98
CA MET A 55 -3.36 -0.70 3.10
C MET A 55 -4.70 -0.83 3.83
N LEU A 56 -4.69 -1.27 5.09
CA LEU A 56 -5.89 -1.35 5.93
C LEU A 56 -6.47 0.03 6.20
N PHE A 57 -5.64 1.02 6.51
CA PHE A 57 -6.08 2.40 6.66
C PHE A 57 -6.79 2.92 5.40
N LEU A 58 -6.22 2.66 4.21
CA LEU A 58 -6.87 3.02 2.95
C LEU A 58 -8.17 2.25 2.71
N GLU A 59 -8.27 0.99 3.18
CA GLU A 59 -9.53 0.23 3.14
C GLU A 59 -10.59 0.83 4.07
N GLU A 60 -10.21 1.24 5.28
CA GLU A 60 -11.09 1.88 6.26
C GLU A 60 -11.60 3.25 5.81
N THR A 61 -10.79 4.01 5.06
CA THR A 61 -11.21 5.29 4.47
C THR A 61 -11.93 5.14 3.13
N ASN A 62 -12.29 3.90 2.73
CA ASN A 62 -12.89 3.54 1.44
C ASN A 62 -12.05 3.88 0.20
N GLU A 63 -10.77 4.24 0.36
CA GLU A 63 -9.86 4.60 -0.74
C GLU A 63 -9.41 3.38 -1.54
N LEU A 64 -9.23 2.24 -0.86
CA LEU A 64 -8.72 1.00 -1.44
C LEU A 64 -9.66 -0.16 -1.09
N LYS A 65 -9.86 -1.10 -2.00
CA LYS A 65 -10.46 -2.40 -1.67
C LYS A 65 -9.39 -3.48 -1.73
N ILE A 66 -9.05 -4.07 -0.58
CA ILE A 66 -8.08 -5.16 -0.54
C ILE A 66 -8.75 -6.42 -1.09
N LYS A 67 -8.11 -7.08 -2.06
CA LYS A 67 -8.58 -8.35 -2.60
C LYS A 67 -8.71 -9.39 -1.50
N ARG A 68 -9.69 -10.28 -1.62
CA ARG A 68 -9.89 -11.40 -0.71
C ARG A 68 -9.95 -12.70 -1.48
N SER A 69 -9.37 -13.76 -0.93
CA SER A 69 -9.55 -15.13 -1.43
C SER A 69 -10.95 -15.65 -1.10
N GLN A 70 -11.31 -16.81 -1.64
CA GLN A 70 -12.62 -17.44 -1.41
C GLN A 70 -12.88 -17.73 0.08
N ASP A 71 -11.83 -17.99 0.86
CA ASP A 71 -11.87 -18.18 2.32
C ASP A 71 -11.87 -16.86 3.12
N GLY A 72 -11.95 -15.70 2.44
CA GLY A 72 -12.03 -14.38 3.05
C GLY A 72 -10.68 -13.76 3.46
N LYS A 73 -9.55 -14.45 3.25
CA LYS A 73 -8.23 -13.90 3.61
C LYS A 73 -7.83 -12.75 2.70
N ARG A 74 -7.20 -11.72 3.27
CA ARG A 74 -6.71 -10.55 2.54
C ARG A 74 -5.48 -10.90 1.69
N LEU A 75 -5.54 -10.56 0.40
CA LEU A 75 -4.51 -10.80 -0.60
C LEU A 75 -3.74 -9.51 -0.89
N TYR A 76 -2.88 -9.10 0.05
CA TYR A 76 -2.14 -7.83 -0.03
C TYR A 76 -1.25 -7.73 -1.27
N VAL A 77 -0.41 -8.73 -1.54
CA VAL A 77 0.52 -8.69 -2.68
C VAL A 77 -0.23 -8.71 -4.02
N SER A 78 -1.29 -9.50 -4.14
CA SER A 78 -2.15 -9.49 -5.34
C SER A 78 -2.81 -8.13 -5.55
N THR A 79 -3.25 -7.46 -4.49
CA THR A 79 -3.79 -6.10 -4.56
C THR A 79 -2.72 -5.10 -5.05
N LEU A 80 -1.47 -5.24 -4.58
CA LEU A 80 -0.35 -4.41 -5.04
C LEU A 80 0.04 -4.69 -6.50
N LYS A 81 -0.06 -5.93 -6.97
CA LYS A 81 0.10 -6.30 -8.39
C LYS A 81 -0.94 -5.58 -9.24
N ASP A 82 -2.21 -5.59 -8.84
CA ASP A 82 -3.28 -4.87 -9.53
C ASP A 82 -3.08 -3.35 -9.58
N ILE A 83 -2.65 -2.74 -8.47
CA ILE A 83 -2.37 -1.30 -8.39
C ILE A 83 -1.25 -0.91 -9.36
N LYS A 84 -0.23 -1.76 -9.49
CA LYS A 84 0.86 -1.55 -10.45
C LYS A 84 0.36 -1.59 -11.89
N GLU A 85 -0.54 -2.52 -12.20
CA GLU A 85 -1.11 -2.69 -13.56
C GLU A 85 -2.15 -1.63 -13.90
N ASN A 86 -2.86 -1.08 -12.90
CA ASN A 86 -3.96 -0.14 -13.07
C ASN A 86 -3.76 1.16 -12.28
N PRO A 87 -2.73 1.96 -12.56
CA PRO A 87 -2.45 3.18 -11.80
C PRO A 87 -3.55 4.25 -11.93
N VAL A 88 -4.33 4.21 -13.02
CA VAL A 88 -5.27 5.27 -13.43
C VAL A 88 -6.57 5.31 -12.62
N LYS A 89 -7.00 4.19 -12.00
CA LYS A 89 -8.24 4.15 -11.19
C LYS A 89 -8.19 5.05 -9.94
N LEU A 90 -7.04 5.63 -9.65
CA LEU A 90 -6.76 6.41 -8.44
C LEU A 90 -6.63 7.92 -8.66
N ASP A 91 -6.39 8.38 -9.89
CA ASP A 91 -6.33 9.82 -10.16
C ASP A 91 -7.71 10.49 -10.06
N GLN A 92 -8.80 9.71 -10.09
CA GLN A 92 -10.15 10.20 -9.80
C GLN A 92 -10.41 10.50 -8.31
N TRP A 93 -9.59 9.96 -7.39
CA TRP A 93 -9.81 10.07 -5.94
C TRP A 93 -9.05 11.24 -5.31
N LEU A 94 -8.09 11.84 -6.04
CA LEU A 94 -7.33 13.02 -5.61
C LEU A 94 -7.98 14.36 -6.02
N LYS A 95 -9.21 14.34 -6.55
CA LYS A 95 -9.97 15.55 -6.90
C LYS A 95 -10.75 16.12 -5.72
#